data_AF-A0A933ISX6-F1
#
_entry.id   AF-A0A933ISX6-F1
#
_cell.length_a   1.000
_cell.length_b   1.000
_cell.length_c   1.000
_cell.angle_alpha   90.00
_cell.angle_beta   90.00
_cell.angle_gamma   90.00
#
_symmetry.space_group_name_H-M   'P 1'
#
loop_
_entity.id
_entity.type
_entity.pdbx_description
1 polymer ?
#
loop_
_entity_poly.entity_id
_entity_poly.type
_entity_poly.pdbx_seq_one_letter_code
_entity_poly.pdbx_strand_id
1 'polypeptide(L)'
;MESRNAHLYLNKLGGRCVQYKTDYYHLDSGLHRGMPQDRFLLEMDIEDARTRDRESASLRDALDRFPTASRECMPEADALLVEIVGDVRRVQAEDQDQALAWRMNTRPIFLEYINNRGMVADQLFSDTLDGKRRSFYLLRKP
;
A
#
# COMPACT_ATOMS: atom_id res chain seq x y z
N MET A 1 -1.55 -0.32 -6.48
CA MET A 1 -3.02 -0.39 -6.30
C MET A 1 -3.54 0.99 -5.93
N GLU A 2 -4.74 1.39 -6.39
CA GLU A 2 -5.32 2.69 -5.98
C GLU A 2 -5.80 2.64 -4.51
N SER A 3 -5.67 3.74 -3.75
CA SER A 3 -6.03 3.82 -2.33
C SER A 3 -7.48 3.40 -2.03
N ARG A 4 -8.43 3.70 -2.93
CA ARG A 4 -9.83 3.28 -2.78
C ARG A 4 -9.99 1.77 -2.88
N ASN A 5 -9.31 1.14 -3.83
CA ASN A 5 -9.31 -0.31 -3.98
C ASN A 5 -8.63 -0.98 -2.78
N ALA A 6 -7.57 -0.35 -2.24
CA ALA A 6 -6.92 -0.79 -1.02
C ALA A 6 -7.83 -0.78 0.20
N HIS A 7 -8.61 0.29 0.37
CA HIS A 7 -9.59 0.33 1.45
C HIS A 7 -10.63 -0.79 1.33
N LEU A 8 -11.12 -1.08 0.11
CA LEU A 8 -12.04 -2.18 -0.10
C LEU A 8 -11.40 -3.54 0.19
N TYR A 9 -10.32 -3.88 -0.52
CA TYR A 9 -9.77 -5.23 -0.47
C TYR A 9 -9.09 -5.57 0.86
N LEU A 10 -8.38 -4.61 1.45
CA LEU A 10 -7.72 -4.82 2.73
C LEU A 10 -8.72 -4.55 3.85
N ASN A 11 -9.18 -3.30 4.01
CA ASN A 11 -9.93 -2.92 5.22
C ASN A 11 -11.33 -3.50 5.32
N LYS A 12 -12.06 -3.61 4.21
CA LYS A 12 -13.45 -4.09 4.24
C LYS A 12 -13.56 -5.60 4.05
N LEU A 13 -12.74 -6.17 3.17
CA LEU A 13 -12.85 -7.58 2.81
C LEU A 13 -11.88 -8.49 3.58
N GLY A 14 -10.95 -7.96 4.37
CA GLY A 14 -10.09 -8.82 5.17
C GLY A 14 -8.83 -9.31 4.45
N GLY A 15 -8.62 -8.91 3.20
CA GLY A 15 -7.52 -9.39 2.36
C GLY A 15 -6.14 -9.05 2.93
N ARG A 16 -5.19 -9.94 2.66
CA ARG A 16 -3.77 -9.83 3.00
C ARG A 16 -2.96 -9.86 1.71
N CYS A 17 -2.17 -8.84 1.44
CA CYS A 17 -1.19 -8.89 0.35
C CYS A 17 -0.02 -9.77 0.76
N VAL A 18 0.10 -10.93 0.12
CA VAL A 18 1.14 -11.92 0.38
C VAL A 18 2.26 -11.87 -0.65
N GLN A 19 2.04 -11.22 -1.80
CA GLN A 19 3.07 -11.09 -2.82
C GLN A 19 2.92 -9.79 -3.61
N TYR A 20 4.05 -9.11 -3.84
CA TYR A 20 4.17 -8.01 -4.76
C TYR A 20 4.61 -8.51 -6.14
N LYS A 21 3.86 -8.18 -7.19
CA LYS A 21 4.17 -8.51 -8.58
C LYS A 21 4.53 -7.24 -9.34
N THR A 22 5.75 -7.20 -9.89
CA THR A 22 6.20 -6.12 -10.77
C THR A 22 5.66 -6.30 -12.17
N ASP A 23 5.16 -5.21 -12.77
CA ASP A 23 4.73 -5.14 -14.18
C ASP A 23 3.86 -6.32 -14.64
N TYR A 24 2.86 -6.66 -13.82
CA TYR A 24 2.10 -7.90 -13.99
C TYR A 24 1.17 -7.90 -15.21
N TYR A 25 0.78 -6.72 -15.68
CA TYR A 25 -0.02 -6.55 -16.89
C TYR A 25 0.67 -5.62 -17.87
N HIS A 26 0.72 -5.98 -19.15
CA HIS A 26 1.10 -5.03 -20.18
C HIS A 26 -0.14 -4.25 -20.64
N LEU A 27 -0.23 -2.97 -20.26
CA LEU A 27 -1.31 -2.07 -20.67
C LEU A 27 -0.70 -0.82 -21.29
N ASP A 28 -0.74 -0.73 -22.61
CA ASP A 28 -0.15 0.38 -23.37
C ASP A 28 -1.23 1.31 -23.96
N SER A 29 -2.21 1.70 -23.14
CA SER A 29 -3.32 2.55 -23.55
C SER A 29 -3.81 3.48 -22.43
N GLY A 30 -4.34 4.64 -22.84
CA GLY A 30 -4.96 5.63 -21.95
C GLY A 30 -4.03 6.15 -20.85
N LEU A 31 -4.59 6.35 -19.65
CA LEU A 31 -3.91 6.84 -18.44
C LEU A 31 -2.80 5.90 -17.92
N HIS A 32 -2.65 4.71 -18.52
CA HIS A 32 -1.69 3.69 -18.08
C HIS A 32 -0.43 3.62 -18.94
N ARG A 33 -0.40 4.33 -20.07
CA ARG A 33 0.76 4.37 -20.96
C ARG A 33 2.00 4.88 -20.22
N GLY A 34 3.08 4.10 -20.26
CA GLY A 34 4.36 4.43 -19.61
C GLY A 34 4.40 4.22 -18.09
N MET A 35 3.31 3.76 -17.46
CA MET A 35 3.26 3.49 -16.02
C MET A 35 3.40 1.98 -15.75
N PRO A 36 4.37 1.56 -14.92
CA PRO A 36 4.53 0.15 -14.59
C PRO A 36 3.31 -0.42 -13.87
N GLN A 37 2.84 -1.58 -14.30
CA GLN A 37 1.59 -2.18 -13.81
C GLN A 37 1.84 -3.13 -12.66
N ASP A 38 2.41 -2.61 -11.58
CA ASP A 38 2.63 -3.41 -10.38
C ASP A 38 1.28 -3.78 -9.71
N ARG A 39 1.23 -4.97 -9.12
CA ARG A 39 0.03 -5.56 -8.52
C ARG A 39 0.35 -6.20 -7.16
N PHE A 40 -0.64 -6.13 -6.27
CA PHE A 40 -0.67 -6.88 -5.03
C PHE A 40 -1.45 -8.16 -5.28
N LEU A 41 -0.87 -9.32 -4.95
CA LEU A 41 -1.58 -10.59 -4.86
C LEU A 41 -2.15 -10.71 -3.45
N LEU A 42 -3.47 -10.73 -3.36
CA LEU A 42 -4.18 -10.81 -2.09
C LEU A 42 -4.66 -12.23 -1.83
N GLU A 43 -4.48 -12.69 -0.60
CA GLU A 43 -5.15 -13.87 -0.04
C GLU A 43 -6.20 -13.42 0.96
N MET A 44 -7.30 -14.17 1.01
CA MET A 44 -8.43 -13.87 1.88
C MET A 44 -9.06 -15.17 2.35
N ASP A 45 -9.15 -15.32 3.66
CA ASP A 45 -9.95 -16.36 4.28
C ASP A 45 -11.41 -15.85 4.39
N ILE A 46 -12.33 -16.61 3.79
CA ILE A 46 -13.75 -16.24 3.70
C ILE A 46 -14.46 -16.37 5.06
N GLU A 47 -13.98 -17.25 5.94
CA GLU A 47 -14.56 -17.46 7.26
C GLU A 47 -14.13 -16.34 8.20
N ASP A 48 -12.82 -16.03 8.20
CA ASP A 48 -12.23 -14.98 9.03
C ASP A 48 -12.63 -13.56 8.60
N ALA A 49 -12.90 -13.35 7.30
CA ALA A 49 -13.38 -12.08 6.77
C ALA A 49 -14.73 -11.63 7.38
N ARG A 50 -15.56 -12.57 7.86
CA ARG A 50 -16.89 -12.25 8.45
C ARG A 50 -16.83 -11.91 9.93
N THR A 51 -15.76 -12.30 10.61
CA THR A 51 -15.63 -12.24 12.07
C THR A 51 -14.57 -11.26 12.53
N ARG A 52 -13.66 -10.81 11.64
CA ARG A 52 -12.63 -9.83 11.99
C ARG A 52 -13.25 -8.46 12.31
N ASP A 53 -13.34 -8.16 13.61
CA ASP A 53 -13.50 -6.79 14.09
C ASP A 53 -12.17 -6.08 13.89
N ARG A 54 -12.09 -5.24 12.87
CA ARG A 54 -10.84 -4.54 12.52
C ARG A 54 -10.71 -3.34 13.43
N GLU A 55 -9.73 -3.42 14.34
CA GLU A 55 -9.30 -2.29 15.18
C GLU A 55 -9.27 -1.01 14.34
N SER A 56 -10.17 -0.08 14.67
CA SER A 56 -10.27 1.22 14.01
C SER A 56 -9.29 2.20 14.63
N ALA A 57 -8.00 1.85 14.61
CA ALA A 57 -6.94 2.78 14.98
C ALA A 57 -6.93 3.96 13.98
N SER A 58 -6.75 5.18 14.48
CA SER A 58 -6.61 6.34 13.60
C SER A 58 -5.26 6.32 12.89
N LEU A 59 -5.11 7.09 11.80
CA LEU A 59 -3.81 7.25 11.14
C LEU A 59 -2.75 7.81 12.12
N ARG A 60 -3.13 8.69 13.04
CA ARG A 60 -2.21 9.25 14.04
C ARG A 60 -1.71 8.17 14.98
N ASP A 61 -2.60 7.35 15.52
CA ASP A 61 -2.22 6.25 16.42
C ASP A 61 -1.27 5.27 15.72
N ALA A 62 -1.51 4.99 14.43
CA ALA A 62 -0.63 4.14 13.64
C ALA A 62 0.76 4.75 13.45
N LEU A 63 0.85 6.05 13.16
CA LEU A 63 2.12 6.77 12.99
C LEU A 63 2.92 6.86 14.30
N ASP A 64 2.25 6.95 15.43
CA ASP A 64 2.89 6.97 16.75
C ASP A 64 3.39 5.57 17.17
N ARG A 65 2.71 4.51 16.71
CA ARG A 65 2.99 3.12 17.10
C ARG A 65 4.02 2.41 16.22
N PHE A 66 4.04 2.70 14.92
CA PHE A 66 4.81 1.93 13.95
C PHE A 66 5.83 2.81 13.22
N PRO A 67 7.07 2.32 13.00
CA PRO A 67 8.03 3.05 12.19
C PRO A 67 7.55 3.13 10.73
N THR A 68 7.91 4.21 10.05
CA THR A 68 7.66 4.37 8.61
C THR A 68 8.88 3.94 7.83
N ALA A 69 8.70 3.03 6.87
CA ALA A 69 9.74 2.65 5.93
C ALA A 69 9.76 3.59 4.73
N SER A 70 10.97 3.90 4.29
CA SER A 70 11.25 4.57 3.02
C SER A 70 12.25 3.74 2.22
N ARG A 71 12.60 4.22 1.02
CA ARG A 71 13.65 3.59 0.21
C ARG A 71 15.02 3.70 0.87
N GLU A 72 15.26 4.77 1.61
CA GLU A 72 16.52 5.10 2.28
C GLU A 72 16.62 4.46 3.67
N CYS A 73 15.47 4.16 4.30
CA CYS A 73 15.41 3.58 5.63
C CYS A 73 14.42 2.41 5.66
N MET A 74 14.96 1.19 5.79
CA MET A 74 14.18 -0.04 5.90
C MET A 74 14.37 -0.66 7.30
N PRO A 75 13.61 -0.20 8.31
CA PRO A 75 13.76 -0.70 9.68
C PRO A 75 13.42 -2.19 9.83
N GLU A 76 14.19 -2.90 10.66
CA GLU A 76 13.83 -4.22 11.14
C GLU A 76 12.74 -4.10 12.22
N ALA A 77 11.49 -4.42 11.87
CA ALA A 77 10.36 -4.39 12.78
C ALA A 77 9.34 -5.49 12.44
N ASP A 78 8.56 -5.91 13.43
CA ASP A 78 7.46 -6.87 13.22
C ASP A 78 6.26 -6.24 12.51
N ALA A 79 6.12 -4.92 12.58
CA ALA A 79 5.13 -4.13 11.86
C ALA A 79 5.66 -2.72 11.54
N LEU A 80 5.30 -2.20 10.37
CA LEU A 80 5.74 -0.90 9.86
C LEU A 80 4.74 -0.30 8.88
N LEU A 81 4.88 1.00 8.62
CA LEU A 81 4.07 1.74 7.66
C LEU A 81 4.84 2.02 6.38
N VAL A 82 4.17 1.93 5.23
CA VAL A 82 4.71 2.36 3.93
C VAL A 82 3.77 3.44 3.36
N GLU A 83 4.28 4.66 3.21
CA GLU A 83 3.50 5.75 2.62
C GLU A 83 3.25 5.50 1.13
N ILE A 84 2.03 5.81 0.70
CA ILE A 84 1.64 5.83 -0.69
C ILE A 84 0.96 7.14 -1.05
N VAL A 85 0.93 7.44 -2.34
CA VAL A 85 0.22 8.61 -2.86
C VAL A 85 -1.27 8.49 -2.51
N GLY A 86 -1.78 9.48 -1.77
CA GLY A 86 -3.17 9.50 -1.30
C GLY A 86 -4.19 9.46 -2.44
N ASP A 87 -4.02 10.35 -3.42
CA ASP A 87 -4.85 10.44 -4.63
C ASP A 87 -4.00 10.30 -5.89
N VAL A 88 -3.70 9.05 -6.25
CA VAL A 88 -2.85 8.74 -7.41
C VAL A 88 -3.43 9.25 -8.72
N ARG A 89 -4.76 9.34 -8.86
CA ARG A 89 -5.40 9.82 -10.10
C ARG A 89 -5.19 11.31 -10.27
N ARG A 90 -5.36 12.08 -9.19
CA ARG A 90 -5.09 13.52 -9.21
C ARG A 90 -3.62 13.79 -9.54
N VAL A 91 -2.70 13.09 -8.88
CA VAL A 91 -1.25 13.26 -9.14
C VAL A 91 -0.91 12.85 -10.58
N GLN A 92 -1.44 11.74 -11.10
CA GLN A 92 -1.20 11.34 -12.50
C GLN A 92 -1.73 12.35 -13.52
N ALA A 93 -2.85 13.02 -13.23
CA ALA A 93 -3.41 14.03 -14.12
C ALA A 93 -2.65 15.37 -14.04
N GLU A 94 -2.08 15.70 -12.89
CA GLU A 94 -1.31 16.93 -12.66
C GLU A 94 0.15 16.79 -13.11
N ASP A 95 0.81 15.67 -12.78
CA ASP A 95 2.23 15.40 -13.02
C ASP A 95 2.50 13.87 -13.08
N GLN A 96 2.61 13.36 -14.31
CA GLN A 96 2.86 11.94 -14.57
C GLN A 96 4.25 11.48 -14.10
N ASP A 97 5.28 12.33 -14.20
CA ASP A 97 6.64 12.00 -13.81
C ASP A 97 6.76 11.88 -12.29
N GLN A 98 6.06 12.74 -11.56
CA GLN A 98 5.94 12.62 -10.11
C GLN A 98 5.25 11.31 -9.73
N ALA A 99 4.14 10.96 -10.37
CA ALA A 99 3.46 9.68 -10.11
C ALA A 99 4.36 8.46 -10.38
N LEU A 100 5.18 8.52 -11.44
CA LEU A 100 6.16 7.50 -11.78
C LEU A 100 7.26 7.40 -10.72
N ALA A 101 7.85 8.53 -10.31
CA ALA A 101 8.89 8.58 -9.30
C ALA A 101 8.42 7.96 -7.97
N TRP A 102 7.20 8.29 -7.53
CA TRP A 102 6.59 7.67 -6.35
C TRP A 102 6.44 6.16 -6.49
N ARG A 103 5.99 5.67 -7.67
CA ARG A 103 5.89 4.22 -7.89
C ARG A 103 7.27 3.55 -7.84
N MET A 104 8.30 4.17 -8.42
CA MET A 104 9.65 3.64 -8.44
C MET A 104 10.32 3.66 -7.06
N ASN A 105 9.96 4.61 -6.20
CA ASN A 105 10.47 4.66 -4.83
C ASN A 105 9.77 3.68 -3.90
N THR A 106 8.48 3.38 -4.11
CA THR A 106 7.73 2.43 -3.27
C THR A 106 7.95 0.98 -3.67
N ARG A 107 8.20 0.68 -4.95
CA ARG A 107 8.50 -0.67 -5.46
C ARG A 107 9.56 -1.44 -4.67
N PRO A 108 10.79 -0.92 -4.44
CA PRO A 108 11.82 -1.67 -3.72
C PRO A 108 11.40 -1.97 -2.28
N ILE A 109 10.62 -1.09 -1.65
CA ILE A 109 10.09 -1.29 -0.29
C ILE A 109 9.17 -2.51 -0.26
N PHE A 110 8.21 -2.61 -1.19
CA PHE A 110 7.30 -3.75 -1.23
C PHE A 110 7.99 -5.05 -1.63
N LEU A 111 8.93 -5.01 -2.58
CA LEU A 111 9.71 -6.19 -2.94
C LEU A 111 10.50 -6.71 -1.74
N GLU A 112 11.13 -5.81 -0.98
CA GLU A 112 11.90 -6.21 0.19
C GLU A 112 11.00 -6.80 1.28
N TYR A 113 10.03 -6.03 1.78
CA TYR A 113 9.26 -6.49 2.94
C TYR A 113 8.31 -7.63 2.62
N ILE A 114 7.59 -7.57 1.50
CA ILE A 114 6.59 -8.59 1.18
C ILE A 114 7.28 -9.84 0.63
N ASN A 115 8.13 -9.69 -0.39
CA ASN A 115 8.66 -10.86 -1.08
C ASN A 115 9.91 -11.44 -0.40
N ASN A 116 10.85 -10.61 0.06
CA ASN A 116 12.10 -11.12 0.64
C ASN A 116 11.94 -11.45 2.13
N ARG A 117 11.19 -10.64 2.88
CA ARG A 117 11.00 -10.82 4.34
C ARG A 117 9.70 -11.54 4.72
N GLY A 118 8.85 -11.84 3.74
CA GLY A 118 7.60 -12.57 3.96
C GLY A 118 6.54 -11.82 4.77
N MET A 119 6.61 -10.50 4.85
CA MET A 119 5.59 -9.69 5.52
C MET A 119 4.33 -9.58 4.66
N VAL A 120 3.20 -9.27 5.30
CA VAL A 120 1.92 -9.06 4.62
C VAL A 120 1.42 -7.64 4.81
N ALA A 121 0.86 -7.05 3.75
CA ALA A 121 0.13 -5.79 3.87
C ALA A 121 -1.37 -6.08 4.01
N ASP A 122 -1.99 -5.72 5.12
CA ASP A 122 -3.37 -6.14 5.42
C ASP A 122 -4.28 -5.02 5.93
N GLN A 123 -3.74 -3.80 6.03
CA GLN A 123 -4.50 -2.62 6.39
C GLN A 123 -3.98 -1.38 5.65
N LEU A 124 -4.90 -0.50 5.30
CA LEU A 124 -4.64 0.83 4.77
C LEU A 124 -5.14 1.88 5.77
N PHE A 125 -4.28 2.78 6.19
CA PHE A 125 -4.67 4.02 6.85
C PHE A 125 -4.75 5.14 5.81
N SER A 126 -5.82 5.93 5.81
CA SER A 126 -5.93 7.09 4.93
C SER A 126 -6.73 8.18 5.60
N ASP A 127 -6.10 9.33 5.82
CA ASP A 127 -6.73 10.48 6.46
C ASP A 127 -6.12 11.80 5.95
N THR A 128 -6.75 12.93 6.29
CA THR A 128 -6.24 14.26 5.99
C THR A 128 -5.34 14.73 7.13
N LEU A 129 -4.05 14.91 6.84
CA LEU A 129 -3.07 15.50 7.76
C LEU A 129 -2.51 16.77 7.12
N ASP A 130 -2.48 17.87 7.86
CA ASP A 130 -1.98 19.19 7.41
C ASP A 130 -2.61 19.65 6.07
N GLY A 131 -3.91 19.40 5.91
CA GLY A 131 -4.67 19.76 4.71
C GLY A 131 -4.42 18.88 3.49
N LYS A 132 -3.64 17.80 3.62
CA LYS A 132 -3.34 16.86 2.54
C LYS A 132 -3.78 15.45 2.90
N ARG A 133 -4.39 14.73 1.95
CA ARG A 133 -4.69 13.30 2.12
C ARG A 133 -3.40 12.50 2.10
N ARG A 134 -3.09 11.82 3.20
CA ARG A 134 -1.98 10.88 3.33
C ARG A 134 -2.52 9.47 3.49
N SER A 135 -1.82 8.51 2.91
CA SER A 135 -2.23 7.11 2.91
C SER A 135 -1.04 6.21 3.18
N PHE A 136 -1.23 5.17 4.00
CA PHE A 136 -0.18 4.26 4.42
C PHE A 136 -0.68 2.83 4.41
N TYR A 137 0.11 1.90 3.88
CA TYR A 137 -0.11 0.47 4.14
C TYR A 137 0.60 0.09 5.45
N LEU A 138 -0.08 -0.70 6.28
CA LEU A 138 0.54 -1.43 7.37
C LEU A 138 1.05 -2.77 6.83
N LEU A 139 2.35 -3.00 6.95
CA LEU A 139 2.98 -4.29 6.71
C LEU A 139 3.32 -4.91 8.05
N ARG A 140 3.03 -6.19 8.23
CA ARG A 140 3.34 -6.94 9.46
C ARG A 140 3.79 -8.36 9.15
N LYS A 141 4.49 -9.01 10.08
CA LYS A 141 4.76 -10.45 9.97
C LYS A 141 3.43 -11.25 9.96
N PRO A 142 3.35 -12.36 9.19
CA PRO A 142 2.14 -13.15 8.97
C PRO A 142 1.36 -13.62 10.19
#